data_AF-A0A2T3P3A2-F1
#
_entry.id   AF-A0A2T3P3A2-F1
#
_cell.length_a   1.000
_cell.length_b   1.000
_cell.length_c   1.000
_cell.angle_alpha   90.00
_cell.angle_beta   90.00
_cell.angle_gamma   90.00
#
_symmetry.space_group_name_H-M   'P 1'
#
loop_
_entity.id
_entity.type
_entity.pdbx_description
1 polymer ?
#
loop_
_entity_poly.entity_id
_entity_poly.type
_entity_poly.pdbx_seq_one_letter_code
_entity_poly.pdbx_strand_id
1 'polypeptide(L)'
;MKSILGKIEEYQEITGLECDNLDRLKLHVKCFHIKSKYLNEQDKLLISKDICRMLKSEFIFCELTTNYDAIDILTEIKSKLSLV
;
A
#
# COMPACT_ATOMS: atom_id res chain seq x y z
N MET A 1 -11.91 -1.00 2.10
CA MET A 1 -11.55 -0.99 0.66
C MET A 1 -11.57 0.41 0.06
N LYS A 2 -12.73 1.10 -0.07
CA LYS A 2 -12.80 2.48 -0.61
C LYS A 2 -11.86 3.47 0.10
N SER A 3 -11.72 3.37 1.43
CA SER A 3 -10.84 4.26 2.19
C SER A 3 -9.34 4.02 2.01
N ILE A 4 -8.89 2.79 1.69
CA ILE A 4 -7.44 2.49 1.57
C ILE A 4 -6.95 2.84 0.17
N LEU A 5 -7.72 2.45 -0.86
CA LEU A 5 -7.37 2.79 -2.24
C LEU A 5 -7.38 4.31 -2.46
N GLY A 6 -8.35 5.03 -1.88
CA GLY A 6 -8.38 6.50 -1.94
C GLY A 6 -7.16 7.14 -1.24
N LYS A 7 -6.66 6.57 -0.15
CA LYS A 7 -5.42 7.05 0.50
C LYS A 7 -4.17 6.78 -0.36
N ILE A 8 -4.14 5.69 -1.11
CA ILE A 8 -3.05 5.43 -2.07
C ILE A 8 -3.12 6.44 -3.25
N GLU A 9 -4.31 6.82 -3.68
CA GLU A 9 -4.51 7.87 -4.68
C GLU A 9 -4.08 9.25 -4.15
N GLU A 10 -4.46 9.59 -2.92
CA GLU A 10 -4.00 10.82 -2.23
C GLU A 10 -2.46 10.87 -2.14
N TYR A 11 -1.83 9.76 -1.74
CA TYR A 11 -0.36 9.62 -1.76
C TYR A 11 0.23 9.87 -3.15
N GLN A 12 -0.40 9.31 -4.18
CA GLN A 12 0.06 9.44 -5.56
C GLN A 12 -0.01 10.90 -6.03
N GLU A 13 -1.09 11.61 -5.72
CA GLU A 13 -1.29 13.02 -6.07
C GLU A 13 -0.22 13.92 -5.46
N ILE A 14 0.12 13.73 -4.18
CA ILE A 14 1.09 14.61 -3.49
C ILE A 14 2.55 14.28 -3.81
N THR A 15 2.83 13.04 -4.23
CA THR A 15 4.18 12.63 -4.62
C THR A 15 4.45 12.85 -6.10
N GLY A 16 3.40 13.02 -6.91
CA GLY A 16 3.50 13.11 -8.37
C GLY A 16 4.03 11.83 -9.03
N LEU A 17 4.01 10.70 -8.31
CA LEU A 17 4.56 9.44 -8.79
C LEU A 17 3.59 8.77 -9.78
N GLU A 18 3.95 8.80 -11.06
CA GLU A 18 3.32 7.97 -12.09
C GLU A 18 4.15 6.69 -12.32
N CYS A 19 4.24 5.84 -11.29
CA CYS A 19 5.02 4.60 -11.37
C CYS A 19 4.15 3.35 -11.24
N ASP A 20 4.52 2.31 -11.99
CA ASP A 20 3.87 0.99 -11.95
C ASP A 20 3.81 0.39 -10.54
N ASN A 21 4.69 0.82 -9.64
CA ASN A 21 4.74 0.33 -8.27
C ASN A 21 3.46 0.66 -7.49
N LEU A 22 2.85 1.83 -7.71
CA LEU A 22 1.61 2.20 -7.04
C LEU A 22 0.41 1.42 -7.56
N ASP A 23 0.36 1.15 -8.86
CA ASP A 23 -0.68 0.29 -9.44
C ASP A 23 -0.55 -1.15 -8.94
N ARG A 24 0.68 -1.66 -8.83
CA ARG A 24 0.94 -2.95 -8.20
C ARG A 24 0.52 -2.96 -6.72
N LEU A 25 0.76 -1.88 -5.97
CA LEU A 25 0.33 -1.79 -4.57
C LEU A 25 -1.20 -1.82 -4.47
N LYS A 26 -1.90 -1.04 -5.30
CA LYS A 26 -3.37 -1.06 -5.39
C LYS A 26 -3.88 -2.46 -5.71
N LEU A 27 -3.24 -3.18 -6.64
CA LEU A 27 -3.60 -4.56 -6.98
C LEU A 27 -3.41 -5.50 -5.80
N HIS A 28 -2.27 -5.47 -5.11
CA HIS A 28 -2.04 -6.34 -3.95
C HIS A 28 -3.04 -6.06 -2.83
N VAL A 29 -3.36 -4.79 -2.56
CA VAL A 29 -4.40 -4.43 -1.57
C VAL A 29 -5.78 -4.97 -1.98
N LYS A 30 -6.14 -4.92 -3.27
CA LYS A 30 -7.38 -5.53 -3.77
C LYS A 30 -7.36 -7.05 -3.56
N CYS A 31 -6.26 -7.72 -3.91
CA CYS A 31 -6.09 -9.16 -3.73
C CYS A 31 -6.11 -9.58 -2.25
N PHE A 32 -5.59 -8.75 -1.34
CA PHE A 32 -5.62 -9.05 0.10
C PHE A 32 -7.05 -9.09 0.67
N HIS A 33 -7.94 -8.24 0.15
CA HIS A 33 -9.33 -8.14 0.63
C HIS A 33 -10.33 -8.98 -0.17
N ILE A 34 -9.91 -9.57 -1.29
CA ILE A 34 -10.82 -10.35 -2.12
C ILE A 34 -11.19 -11.65 -1.38
N LYS A 35 -12.49 -11.97 -1.35
CA LYS A 35 -12.95 -13.29 -0.92
C LYS A 35 -12.91 -14.22 -2.13
N SER A 36 -11.88 -15.04 -2.22
CA SER A 36 -11.69 -16.02 -3.29
C SER A 36 -11.49 -17.41 -2.72
N LYS A 37 -12.13 -18.41 -3.33
CA LYS A 37 -11.88 -19.84 -3.01
C LYS A 37 -10.48 -20.32 -3.44
N TYR A 38 -9.77 -19.51 -4.22
CA TYR A 38 -8.43 -19.79 -4.73
C TYR A 38 -7.33 -19.09 -3.95
N LEU A 39 -7.66 -18.27 -2.95
CA LEU A 39 -6.70 -17.60 -2.09
C LEU A 39 -6.89 -18.11 -0.66
N ASN A 40 -5.95 -18.95 -0.23
CA ASN A 40 -5.91 -19.43 1.13
C ASN A 40 -5.21 -18.41 2.06
N GLU A 41 -5.14 -18.73 3.35
CA GLU A 41 -4.53 -17.83 4.33
C GLU A 41 -3.01 -17.67 4.15
N GLN A 42 -2.31 -18.67 3.58
CA GLN A 42 -0.88 -18.53 3.24
C GLN A 42 -0.69 -17.55 2.07
N ASP A 43 -1.56 -17.60 1.06
CA ASP A 43 -1.53 -16.65 -0.06
C ASP A 43 -1.77 -15.22 0.44
N LYS A 44 -2.75 -15.03 1.34
CA LYS A 44 -2.99 -13.72 1.97
C LYS A 44 -1.80 -13.24 2.79
N LEU A 45 -1.11 -14.15 3.50
CA LEU A 45 0.08 -13.81 4.26
C LEU A 45 1.25 -13.41 3.34
N LEU A 46 1.40 -14.07 2.18
CA LEU A 46 2.37 -13.67 1.16
C LEU A 46 2.04 -12.26 0.62
N ILE A 47 0.78 -12.03 0.24
CA ILE A 47 0.31 -10.73 -0.24
C ILE A 47 0.53 -9.64 0.81
N SER A 48 0.25 -9.92 2.09
CA SER A 48 0.52 -9.00 3.21
C SER A 48 2.00 -8.61 3.28
N LYS A 49 2.90 -9.60 3.21
CA LYS A 49 4.36 -9.36 3.20
C LYS A 49 4.79 -8.51 2.01
N ASP A 50 4.22 -8.76 0.84
CA ASP A 50 4.52 -7.97 -0.36
C ASP A 50 4.05 -6.52 -0.22
N ILE A 51 2.84 -6.30 0.30
CA ILE A 51 2.33 -4.97 0.62
C ILE A 51 3.26 -4.26 1.62
N CYS A 52 3.66 -4.93 2.70
CA CYS A 52 4.60 -4.38 3.69
C CYS A 52 5.94 -3.97 3.06
N ARG A 53 6.49 -4.81 2.17
CA ARG A 53 7.72 -4.52 1.45
C ARG A 53 7.58 -3.30 0.56
N MET A 54 6.48 -3.21 -0.19
CA MET A 54 6.22 -2.06 -1.08
C MET A 54 6.06 -0.77 -0.27
N LEU A 55 5.25 -0.79 0.80
CA LEU A 55 5.09 0.36 1.68
C LEU A 55 6.42 0.81 2.28
N LYS A 56 7.29 -0.12 2.67
CA LYS A 56 8.62 0.22 3.19
C LYS A 56 9.49 0.95 2.16
N SER A 57 9.44 0.55 0.89
CA SER A 57 10.13 1.26 -0.19
C SER A 57 9.60 2.68 -0.35
N GLU A 58 8.29 2.88 -0.27
CA GLU A 58 7.67 4.20 -0.35
C GLU A 58 8.03 5.08 0.86
N PHE A 59 8.09 4.51 2.08
CA PHE A 59 8.57 5.23 3.26
C PHE A 59 9.99 5.74 3.08
N ILE A 60 10.90 4.88 2.61
CA ILE A 60 12.30 5.26 2.34
C ILE A 60 12.36 6.37 1.29
N PHE A 61 11.56 6.28 0.23
CA PHE A 61 11.48 7.34 -0.78
C PHE A 61 11.03 8.67 -0.18
N CYS A 62 9.99 8.66 0.65
CA CYS A 62 9.47 9.88 1.27
C CYS A 62 10.46 10.49 2.27
N GLU A 63 11.18 9.66 3.02
CA GLU A 63 12.27 10.11 3.91
C GLU A 63 13.39 10.78 3.12
N LEU A 64 13.81 10.20 1.99
CA LEU A 64 14.87 10.75 1.14
C LEU A 64 14.46 12.03 0.40
N THR A 65 13.17 12.19 0.13
CA THR A 65 12.60 13.37 -0.55
C THR A 65 12.03 14.40 0.42
N THR A 66 12.15 14.17 1.74
CA THR A 66 11.60 15.04 2.80
C THR A 66 10.10 15.32 2.65
N ASN A 67 9.34 14.38 2.09
CA ASN A 67 7.90 14.52 1.86
C ASN A 67 7.12 13.98 3.07
N TYR A 68 7.06 14.79 4.14
CA TYR A 68 6.46 14.39 5.41
C TYR A 68 4.94 14.17 5.32
N ASP A 69 4.24 14.94 4.49
CA ASP A 69 2.80 14.74 4.23
C ASP A 69 2.54 13.34 3.65
N ALA A 70 3.43 12.88 2.77
CA ALA A 70 3.36 11.54 2.19
C ALA A 70 3.64 10.43 3.22
N ILE A 71 4.52 10.67 4.18
CA ILE A 71 4.79 9.74 5.30
C ILE A 71 3.55 9.56 6.18
N ASP A 72 2.81 10.64 6.45
CA ASP A 72 1.58 10.58 7.26
C ASP A 72 0.50 9.72 6.57
N ILE A 73 0.32 9.91 5.25
CA ILE A 73 -0.62 9.10 4.47
C ILE A 73 -0.21 7.63 4.42
N LEU A 74 1.08 7.33 4.21
CA LEU A 74 1.59 5.95 4.26
C LEU A 74 1.38 5.30 5.63
N THR A 75 1.51 6.07 6.71
CA THR A 75 1.27 5.61 8.09
C THR A 75 -0.21 5.27 8.30
N GLU A 76 -1.13 6.10 7.81
CA GLU A 76 -2.55 5.79 7.80
C GLU A 76 -2.88 4.51 7.00
N ILE A 77 -2.29 4.36 5.80
CA ILE A 77 -2.49 3.18 4.95
C ILE A 77 -2.06 1.92 5.70
N LYS A 78 -0.87 1.94 6.31
CA LYS A 78 -0.33 0.81 7.09
C LYS A 78 -1.24 0.46 8.27
N SER A 79 -1.72 1.46 9.01
CA SER A 79 -2.65 1.27 10.13
C SER A 79 -3.96 0.60 9.70
N LYS A 80 -4.56 1.08 8.61
CA LYS A 80 -5.84 0.57 8.08
C LYS A 80 -5.75 -0.83 7.49
N LEU A 81 -4.58 -1.24 7.02
CA LEU A 81 -4.37 -2.57 6.45
C LEU A 81 -4.23 -3.66 7.52
N SER A 82 -4.05 -3.29 8.80
CA SER A 82 -3.87 -4.23 9.92
C SER A 82 -2.87 -5.35 9.60
N LEU A 83 -1.80 -5.02 8.88
CA LEU A 83 -0.77 -5.97 8.46
C LEU A 83 -0.03 -6.45 9.71
N VAL A 84 -0.08 -7.76 9.97
CA VAL A 84 0.66 -8.45 11.04
C VAL A 84 2.08 -8.75 10.60
#